data_AF-A0A962TV04-F1
#
_entry.id   AF-A0A962TV04-F1
#
_cell.length_a   1.000
_cell.length_b   1.000
_cell.length_c   1.000
_cell.angle_alpha   90.00
_cell.angle_beta   90.00
_cell.angle_gamma   90.00
#
_symmetry.space_group_name_H-M   'P 1'
#
loop_
_entity.id
_entity.type
_entity.pdbx_description
1 polymer ?
#
loop_
_entity_poly.entity_id
_entity_poly.type
_entity_poly.pdbx_seq_one_letter_code
_entity_poly.pdbx_strand_id
1 'polypeptide(L)'
;MYCPECGAENPDDARFCGSCGKSMQVTTPPPVTDRPTRVIEPTGGDEAVSDGLKYGVMAASLLIPLIGIVMGLYYMAKGDSEAKKGVGRLWLYVGIGIVVFYMAISGEF
;
A
#
# COMPACT_ATOMS: atom_id res chain seq x y z
N MET A 1 -29.28 -0.55 37.88
CA MET A 1 -30.39 0.07 37.10
C MET A 1 -30.71 -0.71 35.81
N TYR A 2 -31.95 -0.64 35.32
CA TYR A 2 -32.32 -1.27 34.03
C TYR A 2 -32.20 -0.27 32.87
N CYS A 3 -31.69 -0.74 31.73
CA CYS A 3 -31.58 0.05 30.52
C CYS A 3 -32.98 0.45 30.00
N PRO A 4 -33.29 1.74 29.80
CA PRO A 4 -34.59 2.16 29.31
C PRO A 4 -34.85 1.75 27.85
N GLU A 5 -33.79 1.38 27.11
CA GLU A 5 -33.86 1.07 25.69
C GLU A 5 -34.03 -0.43 25.41
N CYS A 6 -33.43 -1.29 26.23
CA CYS A 6 -33.46 -2.74 26.00
C CYS A 6 -33.86 -3.56 27.24
N GLY A 7 -34.07 -2.93 28.40
CA GLY A 7 -34.48 -3.61 29.63
C GLY A 7 -33.38 -4.41 30.34
N ALA A 8 -32.13 -4.39 29.85
CA ALA A 8 -31.04 -5.13 30.47
C ALA A 8 -30.59 -4.51 31.81
N GLU A 9 -30.28 -5.34 32.79
CA GLU A 9 -29.73 -4.92 34.08
C GLU A 9 -28.27 -4.45 33.91
N ASN A 10 -27.95 -3.27 34.46
CA ASN A 10 -26.61 -2.70 34.46
C ASN A 10 -26.26 -2.12 35.85
N PRO A 11 -24.96 -2.01 36.18
CA PRO A 11 -24.49 -1.29 37.38
C PRO A 11 -25.01 0.15 37.42
N ASP A 12 -25.18 0.71 38.62
CA ASP A 12 -25.73 2.06 38.79
C ASP A 12 -24.77 3.17 38.33
N ASP A 13 -23.47 2.87 38.22
CA ASP A 13 -22.42 3.75 37.69
C ASP A 13 -22.14 3.54 36.19
N ALA A 14 -22.85 2.62 35.54
CA ALA A 14 -22.65 2.31 34.13
C ALA A 14 -23.00 3.49 33.23
N ARG A 15 -22.02 4.01 32.48
CA ARG A 15 -22.22 5.11 31.53
C ARG A 15 -22.92 4.67 30.24
N PHE A 16 -22.79 3.40 29.88
CA PHE A 16 -23.39 2.78 28.70
C PHE A 16 -23.95 1.41 29.06
N CYS A 17 -24.99 0.96 28.36
CA CYS A 17 -25.58 -0.36 28.54
C CYS A 17 -24.65 -1.45 27.99
N GLY A 18 -24.29 -2.44 28.80
CA GLY A 18 -23.44 -3.57 28.38
C GLY A 18 -24.09 -4.53 27.38
N SER A 19 -25.41 -4.44 27.19
CA SER A 19 -26.15 -5.30 26.26
C SER A 19 -26.40 -4.65 24.89
N CYS A 20 -26.78 -3.36 24.85
CA CYS A 20 -27.11 -2.66 23.59
C CYS A 20 -26.17 -1.49 23.24
N GLY A 21 -25.25 -1.12 24.12
CA GLY A 21 -24.28 -0.05 23.90
C GLY A 21 -24.82 1.38 24.05
N LYS A 22 -26.12 1.57 24.34
CA LYS A 22 -26.72 2.90 24.44
C LYS A 22 -26.32 3.62 25.73
N SER A 23 -26.15 4.94 25.67
CA SER A 23 -25.82 5.77 26.83
C SER A 23 -26.91 5.69 27.89
N MET A 24 -26.52 5.42 29.13
CA MET A 24 -27.42 5.43 30.29
C MET A 24 -27.55 6.84 30.89
N GLN A 25 -26.71 7.78 30.46
CA GLN A 25 -26.78 9.19 30.82
C GLN A 25 -27.71 9.91 29.86
N VAL A 26 -28.85 10.41 30.37
CA VAL A 26 -29.70 11.37 29.68
C VAL A 26 -29.11 12.76 29.89
N THR A 27 -27.96 13.01 29.25
CA THR A 27 -27.49 14.39 29.10
C THR A 27 -28.20 14.93 27.88
N THR A 28 -29.11 15.89 28.06
CA THR A 28 -29.67 16.68 26.96
C THR A 28 -28.49 17.15 26.12
N PRO A 29 -28.31 16.62 24.89
CA PRO A 29 -27.19 17.07 24.08
C PRO A 29 -27.41 18.57 23.86
N PRO A 30 -26.37 19.41 24.06
CA PRO A 30 -26.47 20.81 23.67
C PRO A 30 -26.91 20.86 22.20
N PRO A 31 -27.75 21.85 21.81
CA PRO A 31 -28.24 21.94 20.45
C PRO A 31 -27.05 21.87 19.51
N VAL A 32 -27.04 20.85 18.65
CA VAL A 32 -26.04 20.67 17.60
C VAL A 32 -26.30 21.78 16.60
N THR A 33 -25.74 22.97 16.86
CA THR A 33 -25.62 24.01 15.85
C THR A 33 -24.69 23.46 14.78
N ASP A 34 -25.34 22.96 13.74
CA ASP A 34 -24.89 22.75 12.37
C ASP A 34 -23.39 23.04 12.19
N ARG A 35 -22.57 22.11 12.66
CA ARG A 35 -21.17 22.10 12.31
C ARG A 35 -21.19 21.50 10.92
N PRO A 36 -20.87 22.27 9.85
CA PRO A 36 -20.89 21.72 8.51
C PRO A 36 -19.97 20.51 8.55
N THR A 37 -20.56 19.33 8.36
CA THR A 37 -19.80 18.12 8.10
C THR A 37 -18.94 18.47 6.90
N ARG A 38 -17.63 18.66 7.11
CA ARG A 38 -16.70 18.63 5.98
C ARG A 38 -16.81 17.21 5.45
N VAL A 39 -17.68 17.05 4.46
CA VAL A 39 -17.58 15.97 3.50
C VAL A 39 -16.22 16.20 2.86
N ILE A 40 -15.22 15.46 3.34
CA ILE A 40 -13.98 15.32 2.62
C ILE A 40 -14.38 14.45 1.44
N GLU A 41 -14.79 15.09 0.34
CA GLU A 41 -14.82 14.42 -0.95
C GLU A 41 -13.42 13.84 -1.14
N PRO A 42 -13.29 12.54 -1.46
CA PRO A 42 -12.02 12.01 -1.92
C PRO A 42 -11.83 12.60 -3.32
N THR A 43 -11.44 13.87 -3.40
CA THR A 43 -10.98 14.48 -4.64
C THR A 43 -9.74 13.72 -5.02
N GLY A 44 -9.94 12.79 -5.95
CA GLY A 44 -8.95 12.22 -6.86
C GLY A 44 -7.53 12.37 -6.38
N GLY A 45 -7.19 11.64 -5.32
CA GLY A 45 -5.82 11.30 -5.02
C GLY A 45 -5.39 10.17 -5.94
N ASP A 46 -5.47 10.37 -7.25
CA ASP A 46 -4.39 9.89 -8.11
C ASP A 46 -3.20 10.70 -7.64
N GLU A 47 -2.56 10.24 -6.57
CA GLU A 47 -1.36 10.85 -6.01
C GLU A 47 -0.42 11.02 -7.19
N ALA A 48 -0.20 12.28 -7.57
CA ALA A 48 0.60 12.68 -8.69
C ALA A 48 2.02 12.17 -8.47
N VAL A 49 2.26 10.93 -8.86
CA VAL A 49 3.60 10.39 -9.03
C VAL A 49 4.24 11.32 -10.04
N SER A 50 5.22 12.11 -9.59
CA SER A 50 5.84 13.11 -10.46
C SER A 50 6.33 12.41 -11.73
N ASP A 51 6.05 12.99 -12.89
CA ASP A 51 6.45 12.40 -14.16
C ASP A 51 7.96 12.09 -14.16
N GLY A 52 8.75 12.94 -13.51
CA GLY A 52 10.19 12.72 -13.30
C GLY A 52 10.52 11.43 -12.52
N LEU A 53 9.73 11.06 -11.51
CA LEU A 53 9.92 9.80 -10.79
C LEU A 53 9.50 8.60 -11.63
N LYS A 54 8.40 8.71 -12.38
CA LYS A 54 7.91 7.65 -13.28
C LYS A 54 8.91 7.37 -14.41
N TYR A 55 9.38 8.42 -15.08
CA TYR A 55 10.41 8.31 -16.13
C TYR A 55 11.79 7.95 -15.55
N GLY A 56 12.11 8.39 -14.33
CA GLY A 56 13.33 8.01 -13.62
C GLY A 56 13.39 6.52 -13.31
N VAL A 57 12.28 5.93 -12.82
CA VAL A 57 12.17 4.49 -12.58
C VAL A 57 12.24 3.70 -13.90
N MET A 58 11.59 4.18 -14.96
CA MET A 58 11.68 3.58 -16.29
C MET A 58 13.10 3.56 -16.84
N ALA A 59 13.81 4.69 -16.75
CA ALA A 59 15.19 4.81 -17.21
C ALA A 59 16.14 3.94 -16.36
N ALA A 60 15.96 3.92 -15.04
CA ALA A 60 16.74 3.06 -14.16
C ALA A 60 16.52 1.57 -14.48
N SER A 61 15.28 1.15 -14.71
CA SER A 61 14.93 -0.20 -15.13
C SER A 61 15.52 -0.61 -16.48
N LEU A 62 15.86 0.35 -17.35
CA LEU A 62 16.53 0.09 -18.64
C LEU A 62 18.06 0.05 -18.50
N LEU A 63 18.61 0.84 -17.58
CA LEU A 63 20.04 0.92 -17.32
C LEU A 63 20.55 -0.26 -16.48
N ILE A 64 19.77 -0.73 -15.50
CA ILE A 64 20.12 -1.90 -14.67
C ILE A 64 20.42 -3.15 -15.54
N PRO A 65 19.56 -3.61 -16.46
CA PRO A 65 19.85 -4.78 -17.29
C PRO A 65 21.01 -4.51 -18.25
N LEU A 66 21.20 -3.28 -18.72
CA LEU A 66 22.33 -2.93 -19.60
C LEU A 66 23.68 -3.05 -18.87
N ILE A 67 23.77 -2.57 -17.62
CA ILE A 67 24.93 -2.77 -16.74
C ILE A 67 25.16 -4.26 -16.48
N GLY A 68 24.08 -5.03 -16.30
CA GLY A 68 24.11 -6.47 -16.10
C GLY A 68 24.66 -7.26 -17.27
N ILE A 69 24.22 -6.91 -18.47
CA ILE A 69 24.69 -7.50 -19.73
C ILE A 69 26.16 -7.16 -19.92
N VAL A 70 26.58 -5.91 -19.68
CA VAL A 70 27.98 -5.49 -19.78
C VAL A 70 28.86 -6.23 -18.77
N MET A 71 28.45 -6.33 -17.51
CA MET A 71 29.18 -7.07 -16.48
C MET A 71 29.17 -8.58 -16.76
N GLY A 72 28.07 -9.16 -17.23
CA GLY A 72 27.95 -10.56 -17.60
C GLY A 72 28.88 -10.92 -18.77
N LEU A 73 28.88 -10.10 -19.84
CA LEU A 73 29.81 -10.26 -20.96
C LEU A 73 31.26 -10.09 -20.53
N TYR A 74 31.56 -9.11 -19.66
CA TYR A 74 32.90 -8.94 -19.10
C TYR A 74 33.34 -10.19 -18.31
N TYR A 75 32.45 -10.74 -17.46
CA TYR A 75 32.74 -11.95 -16.69
C TYR A 75 32.82 -13.21 -17.55
N MET A 76 32.07 -13.31 -18.66
CA MET A 76 32.21 -14.42 -19.62
C MET A 76 33.48 -14.30 -20.47
N ALA A 77 33.91 -13.08 -20.81
CA ALA A 77 35.13 -12.85 -21.59
C ALA A 77 36.42 -13.04 -20.78
N LYS A 78 36.38 -12.93 -19.45
CA LYS A 78 37.54 -13.06 -18.55
C LYS A 78 37.44 -14.17 -17.48
N GLY A 79 36.40 -14.98 -17.45
CA GLY A 79 36.10 -15.87 -16.33
C GLY A 79 36.21 -17.37 -16.63
N ASP A 80 37.33 -18.00 -16.25
CA ASP A 80 37.54 -19.45 -16.22
C ASP A 80 36.75 -20.21 -15.11
N SER A 81 35.89 -19.52 -14.35
CA SER A 81 35.21 -20.10 -13.17
C SER A 81 33.70 -20.18 -13.34
N GLU A 82 33.16 -21.40 -13.27
CA GLU A 82 31.74 -21.76 -13.34
C GLU A 82 30.86 -20.96 -12.36
N ALA A 83 31.40 -20.50 -11.24
CA ALA A 83 30.71 -19.65 -10.27
C ALA A 83 30.26 -18.30 -10.87
N LYS A 84 31.03 -17.72 -11.79
CA LYS A 84 30.72 -16.44 -12.44
C LYS A 84 29.60 -16.58 -13.48
N LYS A 85 29.50 -17.74 -14.13
CA LYS A 85 28.41 -18.07 -15.06
C LYS A 85 27.06 -18.20 -14.35
N GLY A 86 27.07 -18.70 -13.10
CA GLY A 86 25.88 -18.77 -12.25
C GLY A 86 25.30 -17.39 -11.91
N VAL A 87 26.17 -16.44 -11.56
CA VAL A 87 25.75 -15.05 -11.27
C VAL A 87 25.17 -14.37 -12.52
N GLY A 88 25.81 -14.57 -13.68
CA GLY A 88 25.30 -14.03 -14.95
C GLY A 88 23.92 -14.58 -15.34
N ARG A 89 23.72 -15.89 -15.15
CA ARG A 89 22.43 -16.54 -15.44
C ARG A 89 21.33 -16.10 -14.46
N LEU A 90 21.66 -15.94 -13.18
CA LEU A 90 20.75 -15.39 -12.17
C LEU A 90 20.31 -13.97 -12.52
N TRP A 91 21.25 -13.09 -12.86
CA TRP A 91 20.94 -11.70 -13.25
C TRP A 91 20.09 -11.62 -14.52
N LEU A 92 20.32 -12.51 -15.49
CA LEU A 92 19.53 -12.61 -16.71
C LEU A 92 18.08 -13.02 -16.40
N TYR A 93 17.87 -14.04 -15.56
CA TYR A 93 16.52 -14.45 -15.17
C TYR A 93 15.80 -13.42 -14.30
N VAL A 94 16.52 -12.75 -13.39
CA VAL A 94 15.95 -11.66 -12.58
C VAL A 94 15.55 -10.48 -13.47
N GLY A 95 16.36 -10.13 -14.47
CA GLY A 95 16.03 -9.10 -15.45
C GLY A 95 14.78 -9.45 -16.27
N ILE A 96 14.70 -10.67 -16.81
CA ILE A 96 13.51 -11.15 -17.55
C ILE A 96 12.28 -11.15 -16.64
N GLY A 97 12.40 -11.64 -15.40
CA GLY A 97 11.30 -11.67 -14.44
C GLY A 97 10.77 -10.27 -14.10
N ILE A 98 11.65 -9.29 -13.91
CA ILE A 98 11.28 -7.90 -13.66
C ILE A 98 10.56 -7.29 -14.87
N VAL A 99 11.03 -7.53 -16.09
CA VAL A 99 10.39 -7.03 -17.32
C VAL A 99 9.01 -7.67 -17.53
N VAL A 100 8.87 -8.98 -17.33
CA VAL A 100 7.59 -9.68 -17.44
C VAL A 100 6.61 -9.22 -16.36
N PHE A 101 7.09 -9.06 -15.12
CA PHE A 101 6.29 -8.51 -14.03
C PHE A 101 5.86 -7.07 -14.32
N TYR A 102 6.75 -6.27 -14.92
CA TYR A 102 6.45 -4.92 -15.35
C TYR A 102 5.37 -4.90 -16.44
N MET A 103 5.48 -5.74 -17.47
CA MET A 103 4.46 -5.88 -18.52
C MET A 103 3.11 -6.36 -17.97
N ALA A 104 3.12 -7.30 -17.02
CA ALA A 104 1.90 -7.81 -16.39
C ALA A 104 1.17 -6.75 -15.53
N ILE A 105 1.91 -5.88 -14.85
CA ILE A 105 1.34 -4.80 -14.02
C ILE A 105 0.94 -3.59 -14.87
N SER A 106 1.65 -3.34 -15.97
CA SER A 106 1.36 -2.22 -16.86
C SER A 106 0.08 -2.41 -17.68
N GLY A 107 -0.53 -3.60 -17.65
CA GLY A 107 -1.88 -3.83 -18.17
C GLY A 107 -2.00 -3.72 -19.68
N GLU A 108 -0.92 -3.87 -20.45
CA GLU A 108 -0.97 -3.93 -21.92
C GLU A 108 -1.45 -5.31 -22.42
N PHE A 109 -2.71 -5.63 -22.12
CA PHE A 109 -3.51 -6.66 -22.81
C PHE A 109 -4.60 -6.00 -23.66
#